data_AF-A0A846S4G9-F1
#
_entry.id   AF-A0A846S4G9-F1
#
_cell.length_a   1.000
_cell.length_b   1.000
_cell.length_c   1.000
_cell.angle_alpha   90.00
_cell.angle_beta   90.00
_cell.angle_gamma   90.00
#
_symmetry.space_group_name_H-M   'P 1'
#
loop_
_entity.id
_entity.type
_entity.pdbx_description
1 polymer ?
#
loop_
_entity_poly.entity_id
_entity_poly.type
_entity_poly.pdbx_seq_one_letter_code
_entity_poly.pdbx_strand_id
1 'polypeptide(L)'
;MDEKKRRLLTNRKPPSSADESTTTGSTDTAAAGPSTATKPKPMTKWSIGWRLGVTAIALIILTCGQFLNTNDFFPLGSLTQYATAKDLNGEVNSTCIEAQFPGEDEPRRLGFNTDTVGIERGDIESQLDRVISHPELLQTMADSYERLHPDDPNPETMILCRTVTQLENGQSVGEPAHKILATWEVQ
;
A
#
# COMPACT_ATOMS: atom_id res chain seq x y z
N MET A 1 16.37 -9.39 50.54
CA MET A 1 15.07 -9.70 49.90
C MET A 1 14.19 -8.48 50.10
N ASP A 2 14.18 -7.62 49.09
CA ASP A 2 14.18 -6.17 49.24
C ASP A 2 12.79 -5.51 49.26
N GLU A 3 12.67 -4.54 50.16
CA GLU A 3 11.56 -3.63 50.48
C GLU A 3 11.00 -2.85 49.26
N LYS A 4 11.71 -2.91 48.13
CA LYS A 4 11.40 -2.24 46.86
C LYS A 4 10.15 -2.77 46.16
N LYS A 5 9.69 -4.00 46.48
CA LYS A 5 8.51 -4.61 45.86
C LYS A 5 7.16 -4.12 46.42
N ARG A 6 7.13 -3.45 47.58
CA ARG A 6 5.87 -3.00 48.22
C ARG A 6 5.30 -1.68 47.69
N ARG A 7 6.10 -0.87 46.99
CA ARG A 7 5.70 0.49 46.57
C ARG A 7 4.94 0.59 45.23
N LEU A 8 4.79 -0.51 44.48
CA LEU A 8 4.20 -0.46 43.14
C LEU A 8 2.69 -0.74 43.09
N LEU A 9 2.04 -1.01 44.22
CA LEU A 9 0.62 -1.41 44.25
C LEU A 9 -0.37 -0.35 44.78
N THR A 10 0.07 0.86 45.13
CA THR A 10 -0.81 1.83 45.84
C THR A 10 -1.19 3.10 45.10
N ASN A 11 -0.89 3.25 43.80
CA ASN A 11 -1.27 4.47 43.09
C ASN A 11 -2.29 4.21 41.98
N ARG A 12 -3.52 3.89 42.39
CA ARG A 12 -4.72 4.05 41.55
C ARG A 12 -5.74 4.85 42.34
N LYS A 13 -5.85 6.16 42.04
CA LYS A 13 -6.93 7.01 42.54
C LYS A 13 -8.16 6.81 41.62
N PRO A 14 -9.36 6.51 42.15
CA PRO A 14 -10.59 6.44 41.35
C PRO A 14 -11.13 7.85 41.05
N PRO A 15 -12.04 8.00 40.07
CA PRO A 15 -12.58 9.30 39.66
C PRO A 15 -13.72 9.73 40.58
N SER A 16 -13.83 11.03 40.86
CA SER A 16 -15.08 11.63 41.34
C SER A 16 -15.33 12.91 40.56
N SER A 17 -16.47 12.90 39.90
CA SER A 17 -17.14 13.95 39.15
C SER A 17 -17.76 15.01 40.06
N ALA A 18 -18.09 16.14 39.40
CA ALA A 18 -19.08 17.17 39.74
C ALA A 18 -18.62 18.41 40.53
N ASP A 19 -18.53 19.50 39.75
CA ASP A 19 -19.20 20.80 39.91
C ASP A 19 -18.70 21.92 40.86
N GLU A 20 -18.90 23.11 40.29
CA GLU A 20 -19.10 24.44 40.86
C GLU A 20 -17.89 25.36 41.17
N SER A 21 -17.63 26.21 40.16
CA SER A 21 -17.52 27.67 40.26
C SER A 21 -17.86 28.31 41.62
N THR A 22 -16.99 29.18 42.13
CA THR A 22 -17.28 30.61 42.43
C THR A 22 -16.03 31.37 42.90
N THR A 23 -15.96 32.59 42.40
CA THR A 23 -15.07 33.75 42.58
C THR A 23 -14.76 34.16 44.04
N THR A 24 -13.72 35.02 44.16
CA THR A 24 -13.31 35.92 45.26
C THR A 24 -12.35 35.29 46.27
N GLY A 25 -11.13 35.74 46.53
CA GLY A 25 -10.42 36.99 46.24
C GLY A 25 -9.64 37.36 47.51
N SER A 26 -8.31 37.42 47.44
CA SER A 26 -7.49 38.32 48.27
C SER A 26 -6.03 38.28 47.81
N THR A 27 -5.52 39.49 47.63
CA THR A 27 -4.22 40.00 47.22
C THR A 27 -3.02 39.47 48.02
N ASP A 28 -1.88 39.28 47.33
CA ASP A 28 -0.71 40.15 47.56
C ASP A 28 0.36 40.02 46.44
N THR A 29 0.63 41.16 45.76
CA THR A 29 1.94 41.85 45.61
C THR A 29 3.21 41.00 45.37
N ALA A 30 4.15 41.22 44.43
CA ALA A 30 4.34 42.13 43.31
C ALA A 30 5.64 41.75 42.52
N ALA A 31 5.73 42.31 41.29
CA ALA A 31 6.91 42.89 40.60
C ALA A 31 8.04 42.05 39.94
N ALA A 32 8.11 42.22 38.60
CA ALA A 32 9.26 42.57 37.72
C ALA A 32 10.51 41.67 37.54
N GLY A 33 10.91 41.43 36.28
CA GLY A 33 12.29 41.04 35.91
C GLY A 33 12.51 40.51 34.49
N PRO A 34 13.72 40.64 33.90
CA PRO A 34 13.98 40.75 32.44
C PRO A 34 14.10 39.42 31.67
N SER A 35 13.83 39.46 30.35
CA SER A 35 13.97 38.30 29.45
C SER A 35 15.44 37.99 29.16
N THR A 36 16.04 37.13 29.99
CA THR A 36 17.35 36.55 29.73
C THR A 36 17.22 35.36 28.79
N ALA A 37 17.79 35.47 27.58
CA ALA A 37 17.95 34.35 26.66
C ALA A 37 18.67 33.20 27.39
N THR A 38 17.90 32.16 27.73
CA THR A 38 18.37 31.07 28.58
C THR A 38 19.29 30.18 27.77
N LYS A 39 20.57 30.09 28.17
CA LYS A 39 21.53 29.14 27.58
C LYS A 39 20.91 27.73 27.64
N PRO A 40 20.89 26.97 26.54
CA PRO A 40 20.22 25.68 26.50
C PRO A 40 20.83 24.76 27.56
N LYS A 41 19.96 24.23 28.43
CA LYS A 41 20.37 23.35 29.53
C LYS A 41 21.00 22.08 28.94
N PRO A 42 22.22 21.70 29.34
CA PRO A 42 22.85 20.50 28.81
C PRO A 42 22.00 19.29 29.19
N MET A 43 21.76 18.43 28.20
CA MET A 43 20.93 17.24 28.39
C MET A 43 21.55 16.33 29.44
N THR A 44 20.73 15.83 30.36
CA THR A 44 21.17 14.85 31.34
C THR A 44 21.65 13.59 30.63
N LYS A 45 22.78 13.05 31.09
CA LYS A 45 23.39 11.82 30.55
C LYS A 45 22.39 10.64 30.53
N TRP A 46 21.43 10.62 31.45
CA TRP A 46 20.32 9.66 31.48
C TRP A 46 19.37 9.79 30.28
N SER A 47 19.00 11.03 29.90
CA SER A 47 18.16 11.26 28.71
C SER A 47 18.89 10.90 27.43
N ILE A 48 20.20 11.12 27.38
CA ILE A 48 21.04 10.73 26.24
C ILE A 48 21.11 9.20 26.15
N GLY A 49 21.39 8.52 27.27
CA GLY A 49 21.48 7.06 27.31
C GLY A 49 20.17 6.36 26.96
N TRP A 50 19.03 6.84 27.47
CA TRP A 50 17.72 6.28 27.14
C TRP A 50 17.39 6.37 25.65
N ARG A 51 17.64 7.53 25.03
CA ARG A 51 17.38 7.74 23.59
C ARG A 51 18.30 6.86 22.74
N LEU A 52 19.59 6.81 23.07
CA LEU A 52 20.55 5.96 22.37
C LEU A 52 20.20 4.48 22.49
N GLY A 53 19.75 4.03 23.67
CA GLY A 53 19.31 2.65 23.88
C GLY A 53 18.11 2.27 23.02
N VAL A 54 17.06 3.09 23.02
CA VAL A 54 15.85 2.85 22.22
C VAL A 54 16.17 2.85 20.72
N THR A 55 16.99 3.79 20.26
CA THR A 55 17.41 3.86 18.85
C THR A 55 18.27 2.67 18.44
N ALA A 56 19.20 2.23 19.29
CA ALA A 56 20.03 1.06 19.00
C ALA A 56 19.19 -0.23 18.90
N ILE A 57 18.18 -0.38 19.77
CA ILE A 57 17.26 -1.52 19.72
C ILE A 57 16.45 -1.50 18.42
N ALA A 58 15.90 -0.35 18.02
CA ALA A 58 15.17 -0.23 16.75
C ALA A 58 16.07 -0.55 15.53
N LEU A 59 17.33 -0.10 15.56
CA LEU A 59 18.28 -0.31 14.47
C LEU A 59 18.68 -1.78 14.31
N ILE A 60 18.80 -2.52 15.41
CA ILE A 60 19.04 -3.97 15.40
C ILE A 60 17.83 -4.72 14.83
N ILE A 61 16.62 -4.36 15.26
CA ILE A 61 15.36 -4.98 14.77
C ILE A 61 15.22 -4.78 13.25
N LEU A 62 15.48 -3.56 12.76
CA LEU A 62 15.48 -3.23 11.34
C LEU A 62 16.54 -4.02 10.55
N THR A 63 17.76 -4.10 11.08
CA THR A 63 18.90 -4.71 10.38
C THR A 63 18.76 -6.23 10.28
N CYS A 64 18.28 -6.89 11.34
CA CYS A 64 17.98 -8.33 11.29
C CYS A 64 16.89 -8.68 10.27
N GLY A 65 15.86 -7.84 10.11
CA GLY A 65 14.82 -8.07 9.11
C GLY A 65 15.26 -7.97 7.67
N GLN A 66 16.26 -7.14 7.38
CA GLN A 66 16.77 -7.00 6.01
C GLN A 66 17.72 -8.15 5.63
N PHE A 67 18.59 -8.59 6.55
CA PHE A 67 19.59 -9.62 6.22
C PHE A 67 19.03 -11.04 6.12
N LEU A 68 17.91 -11.32 6.78
CA LEU A 68 17.23 -12.60 6.67
C LEU A 68 16.28 -12.66 5.45
N ASN A 69 16.23 -11.61 4.62
CA ASN A 69 15.29 -11.46 3.49
C ASN A 69 13.85 -11.82 3.92
N THR A 70 13.48 -11.36 5.12
CA THR A 70 12.26 -11.75 5.80
C THR A 70 11.42 -10.55 6.16
N ASN A 71 10.12 -10.68 5.96
CA ASN A 71 9.18 -9.61 6.22
C ASN A 71 8.75 -9.42 7.68
N ASP A 72 9.32 -10.21 8.57
CA ASP A 72 8.88 -10.34 9.97
C ASP A 72 9.03 -9.07 10.82
N PHE A 73 9.72 -8.06 10.30
CA PHE A 73 10.05 -6.86 11.07
C PHE A 73 9.28 -5.61 10.61
N PHE A 74 8.39 -5.69 9.60
CA PHE A 74 7.53 -4.57 9.16
C PHE A 74 6.63 -4.02 10.31
N PRO A 75 6.36 -2.69 10.44
CA PRO A 75 6.72 -1.54 9.59
C PRO A 75 8.15 -1.02 9.82
N LEU A 76 8.93 -1.72 10.63
CA LEU A 76 10.32 -1.41 10.93
C LEU A 76 11.22 -2.50 10.32
N GLY A 77 10.92 -2.97 9.11
CA GLY A 77 11.48 -4.19 8.50
C GLY A 77 10.92 -4.45 7.10
N SER A 78 11.27 -5.58 6.47
CA SER A 78 11.18 -5.79 5.01
C SER A 78 9.77 -5.56 4.41
N LEU A 79 9.69 -5.45 3.08
CA LEU A 79 8.46 -5.30 2.27
C LEU A 79 8.13 -6.50 1.36
N THR A 80 8.92 -7.56 1.41
CA THR A 80 8.58 -8.89 0.86
C THR A 80 7.20 -9.44 1.25
N GLN A 81 6.43 -8.84 2.17
CA GLN A 81 5.02 -9.20 2.49
C GLN A 81 4.09 -9.00 1.30
N TYR A 82 4.45 -8.11 0.38
CA TYR A 82 3.69 -7.87 -0.83
C TYR A 82 4.37 -8.48 -2.06
N ALA A 83 5.51 -9.17 -1.87
CA ALA A 83 6.24 -9.83 -2.94
C ALA A 83 6.11 -11.35 -2.79
N THR A 84 5.46 -11.98 -3.76
CA THR A 84 5.49 -13.44 -3.85
C THR A 84 6.79 -13.85 -4.53
N ALA A 85 7.58 -14.74 -3.89
CA ALA A 85 8.76 -15.31 -4.53
C ALA A 85 8.33 -15.95 -5.86
N LYS A 86 8.89 -15.46 -6.96
CA LYS A 86 8.64 -15.99 -8.30
C LYS A 86 9.69 -17.04 -8.64
N ASP A 87 9.26 -18.08 -9.33
CA ASP A 87 10.18 -19.05 -9.91
C ASP A 87 11.08 -18.32 -10.91
N LEU A 88 12.39 -18.40 -10.67
CA LEU A 88 13.41 -17.77 -11.51
C LEU A 88 13.48 -18.41 -12.90
N ASN A 89 12.95 -19.63 -13.06
CA ASN A 89 12.84 -20.32 -14.33
C ASN A 89 11.37 -20.49 -14.78
N GLY A 90 10.45 -19.73 -14.16
CA GLY A 90 9.01 -19.78 -14.46
C GLY A 90 8.56 -18.71 -15.44
N GLU A 91 7.24 -18.55 -15.56
CA GLU A 91 6.63 -17.57 -16.46
C GLU A 91 6.14 -16.31 -15.72
N VAL A 92 6.32 -15.15 -16.37
CA VAL A 92 5.70 -13.88 -15.99
C VAL A 92 4.53 -13.63 -16.92
N ASN A 93 3.36 -13.44 -16.31
CA ASN A 93 2.10 -13.26 -17.01
C ASN A 93 1.65 -11.79 -16.88
N SER A 94 1.37 -11.16 -18.01
CA SER A 94 0.84 -9.79 -18.06
C SER A 94 -0.51 -9.81 -18.76
N THR A 95 -1.58 -9.49 -18.03
CA THR A 95 -2.94 -9.47 -18.59
C THR A 95 -3.11 -8.26 -19.49
N CYS A 96 -3.74 -8.46 -20.63
CA CYS A 96 -4.02 -7.43 -21.62
C CYS A 96 -5.49 -7.46 -22.05
N ILE A 97 -5.95 -6.31 -22.54
CA ILE A 97 -7.25 -6.16 -23.19
C ILE A 97 -6.99 -5.57 -24.57
N GLU A 98 -7.58 -6.17 -25.57
CA GLU A 98 -7.54 -5.77 -26.96
C GLU A 98 -8.98 -5.65 -27.46
N ALA A 99 -9.17 -4.85 -28.49
CA ALA A 99 -10.46 -4.76 -29.17
C ALA A 99 -10.26 -4.75 -30.68
N GLN A 100 -11.13 -5.49 -31.36
CA GLN A 100 -11.25 -5.43 -32.81
C GLN A 100 -12.18 -4.27 -33.15
N PHE A 101 -11.69 -3.33 -33.97
CA PHE A 101 -12.50 -2.21 -34.46
C PHE A 101 -12.89 -2.44 -35.93
N PRO A 102 -13.99 -1.83 -36.38
CA PRO A 102 -14.43 -1.89 -37.77
C PRO A 102 -13.33 -1.40 -38.70
N GLY A 103 -12.94 -2.24 -39.67
CA GLY A 103 -11.97 -1.89 -40.71
C GLY A 103 -10.49 -1.99 -40.30
N GLU A 104 -10.17 -2.48 -39.10
CA GLU A 104 -8.81 -2.84 -38.71
C GLU A 104 -8.54 -4.34 -39.01
N ASP A 105 -7.34 -4.67 -39.50
CA ASP A 105 -6.96 -6.07 -39.79
C ASP A 105 -6.48 -6.83 -38.54
N GLU A 106 -6.02 -6.11 -37.52
CA GLU A 106 -5.51 -6.68 -36.26
C GLU A 106 -6.16 -5.99 -35.05
N PRO A 107 -6.37 -6.71 -33.94
CA PRO A 107 -6.89 -6.13 -32.73
C PRO A 107 -5.99 -5.03 -32.17
N ARG A 108 -6.59 -3.91 -31.78
CA ARG A 108 -5.88 -2.81 -31.13
C ARG A 108 -5.83 -3.04 -29.62
N ARG A 109 -4.62 -2.94 -29.06
CA ARG A 109 -4.42 -3.03 -27.61
C ARG A 109 -4.95 -1.79 -26.90
N LEU A 110 -5.79 -2.02 -25.90
CA LEU A 110 -6.36 -0.99 -25.06
C LEU A 110 -5.65 -0.92 -23.71
N GLY A 111 -5.70 0.24 -23.08
CA GLY A 111 -5.22 0.44 -21.72
C GLY A 111 -6.22 -0.09 -20.69
N PHE A 112 -5.75 -0.81 -19.67
CA PHE A 112 -6.52 -1.02 -18.45
C PHE A 112 -6.36 0.21 -17.55
N ASN A 113 -7.28 1.15 -17.66
CA ASN A 113 -7.38 2.32 -16.80
C ASN A 113 -8.81 2.88 -16.87
N THR A 114 -9.14 3.77 -15.95
CA THR A 114 -10.46 4.41 -15.86
C THR A 114 -10.82 5.27 -17.08
N ASP A 115 -9.82 5.77 -17.80
CA ASP A 115 -10.01 6.69 -18.93
C ASP A 115 -10.19 5.94 -20.25
N THR A 116 -9.74 4.68 -20.36
CA THR A 116 -9.84 3.85 -21.56
C THR A 116 -11.04 2.90 -21.49
N VAL A 117 -11.04 1.97 -20.52
CA VAL A 117 -12.07 0.92 -20.40
C VAL A 117 -12.84 0.98 -19.08
N GLY A 118 -12.63 2.04 -18.29
CA GLY A 118 -13.38 2.29 -17.05
C GLY A 118 -12.95 1.43 -15.85
N ILE A 119 -11.90 0.62 -15.96
CA ILE A 119 -11.45 -0.28 -14.89
C ILE A 119 -9.92 -0.47 -14.90
N GLU A 120 -9.35 -0.58 -13.70
CA GLU A 120 -7.92 -0.82 -13.50
C GLU A 120 -7.56 -2.30 -13.72
N ARG A 121 -6.31 -2.56 -14.14
CA ARG A 121 -5.85 -3.92 -14.44
C ARG A 121 -5.98 -4.85 -13.23
N GLY A 122 -5.63 -4.35 -12.05
CA GLY A 122 -5.64 -5.14 -10.81
C GLY A 122 -7.04 -5.66 -10.46
N ASP A 123 -8.08 -4.89 -10.76
CA ASP A 123 -9.47 -5.30 -10.50
C ASP A 123 -9.88 -6.45 -11.42
N ILE A 124 -9.50 -6.40 -12.70
CA ILE A 124 -9.71 -7.50 -13.65
C ILE A 124 -8.89 -8.73 -13.28
N GLU A 125 -7.62 -8.56 -12.94
CA GLU A 125 -6.76 -9.66 -12.53
C GLU A 125 -7.27 -10.36 -11.27
N SER A 126 -7.91 -9.63 -10.35
CA SER A 126 -8.53 -10.20 -9.15
C SER A 126 -9.74 -11.10 -9.44
N GLN A 127 -10.40 -10.89 -10.59
CA GLN A 127 -11.59 -11.63 -11.01
C GLN A 127 -11.35 -12.41 -12.31
N LEU A 128 -10.09 -12.67 -12.67
CA LEU A 128 -9.75 -13.16 -14.00
C LEU A 128 -10.47 -14.46 -14.36
N ASP A 129 -10.51 -15.43 -13.43
CA ASP A 129 -11.20 -16.70 -13.66
C ASP A 129 -12.69 -16.53 -13.91
N ARG A 130 -13.31 -15.54 -13.26
CA ARG A 130 -14.71 -15.18 -13.48
C ARG A 130 -14.92 -14.61 -14.87
N VAL A 131 -14.06 -13.67 -15.31
CA VAL A 131 -14.16 -13.07 -16.65
C VAL A 131 -13.89 -14.10 -17.74
N ILE A 132 -12.95 -15.03 -17.52
CA ILE A 132 -12.70 -16.15 -18.45
C ILE A 132 -13.91 -17.08 -18.55
N SER A 133 -14.54 -17.40 -17.41
CA SER A 133 -15.72 -18.29 -17.37
C SER A 133 -16.99 -17.61 -17.88
N HIS A 134 -17.04 -16.28 -17.80
CA HIS A 134 -18.16 -15.42 -18.19
C HIS A 134 -17.68 -14.29 -19.11
N PRO A 135 -17.34 -14.59 -20.38
CA PRO A 135 -16.83 -13.58 -21.32
C PRO A 135 -17.81 -12.43 -21.59
N GLU A 136 -19.11 -12.61 -21.33
CA GLU A 136 -20.14 -11.57 -21.44
C GLU A 136 -19.83 -10.34 -20.56
N LEU A 137 -19.03 -10.50 -19.51
CA LEU A 137 -18.57 -9.38 -18.67
C LEU A 137 -17.67 -8.39 -19.43
N LEU A 138 -17.09 -8.79 -20.56
CA LEU A 138 -16.34 -7.88 -21.43
C LEU A 138 -17.24 -6.83 -22.10
N GLN A 139 -18.56 -7.09 -22.23
CA GLN A 139 -19.51 -6.07 -22.71
C GLN A 139 -19.43 -4.79 -21.88
N THR A 140 -19.32 -4.90 -20.56
CA THR A 140 -19.25 -3.72 -19.68
C THR A 140 -18.01 -2.86 -19.95
N MET A 141 -16.91 -3.47 -20.41
CA MET A 141 -15.71 -2.73 -20.83
C MET A 141 -15.91 -2.08 -22.20
N ALA A 142 -16.59 -2.74 -23.13
CA ALA A 142 -16.99 -2.15 -24.42
C ALA A 142 -17.90 -0.94 -24.20
N ASP A 143 -18.99 -1.08 -23.44
CA ASP A 143 -19.92 0.00 -23.10
C ASP A 143 -19.21 1.19 -22.42
N SER A 144 -18.16 0.90 -21.64
CA SER A 144 -17.35 1.93 -21.00
C SER A 144 -16.42 2.60 -21.98
N TYR A 145 -15.79 1.86 -22.89
CA TYR A 145 -14.98 2.42 -23.96
C TYR A 145 -15.80 3.40 -24.82
N GLU A 146 -16.97 2.98 -25.29
CA GLU A 146 -17.86 3.82 -26.12
C GLU A 146 -18.27 5.11 -25.40
N ARG A 147 -18.61 5.01 -24.11
CA ARG A 147 -18.98 6.19 -23.31
C ARG A 147 -17.81 7.15 -23.11
N LEU A 148 -16.58 6.62 -22.99
CA LEU A 148 -15.38 7.42 -22.74
C LEU A 148 -14.76 7.97 -24.03
N HIS A 149 -15.02 7.33 -25.18
CA HIS A 149 -14.48 7.69 -26.49
C HIS A 149 -15.63 7.85 -27.51
N PRO A 150 -16.52 8.85 -27.34
CA PRO A 150 -17.69 9.02 -28.21
C PRO A 150 -17.32 9.37 -29.67
N ASP A 151 -16.10 9.83 -29.90
CA ASP A 151 -15.58 10.21 -31.22
C ASP A 151 -14.80 9.07 -31.92
N ASP A 152 -14.54 7.96 -31.20
CA ASP A 152 -13.85 6.78 -31.74
C ASP A 152 -14.85 5.76 -32.30
N PRO A 153 -14.42 4.87 -33.22
CA PRO A 153 -15.24 3.75 -33.61
C PRO A 153 -15.54 2.83 -32.41
N ASN A 154 -16.74 2.26 -32.39
CA ASN A 154 -17.12 1.28 -31.38
C ASN A 154 -16.39 -0.05 -31.62
N PRO A 155 -15.95 -0.75 -30.57
CA PRO A 155 -15.35 -2.07 -30.71
C PRO A 155 -16.40 -3.10 -31.16
N GLU A 156 -16.06 -3.95 -32.13
CA GLU A 156 -16.89 -5.08 -32.56
C GLU A 156 -16.68 -6.29 -31.65
N THR A 157 -15.42 -6.51 -31.25
CA THR A 157 -15.03 -7.64 -30.42
C THR A 157 -14.10 -7.18 -29.32
N MET A 158 -14.32 -7.64 -28.09
CA MET A 158 -13.40 -7.47 -26.96
C MET A 158 -12.60 -8.76 -26.73
N ILE A 159 -11.30 -8.63 -26.52
CA ILE A 159 -10.38 -9.77 -26.38
C ILE A 159 -9.58 -9.60 -25.08
N LEU A 160 -9.81 -10.50 -24.12
CA LEU A 160 -8.98 -10.62 -22.93
C LEU A 160 -7.81 -11.55 -23.26
N CYS A 161 -6.60 -11.07 -23.06
CA CYS A 161 -5.39 -11.76 -23.43
C CYS A 161 -4.33 -11.75 -22.33
N ARG A 162 -3.25 -12.47 -22.58
CA ARG A 162 -2.09 -12.56 -21.73
C ARG A 162 -0.82 -12.62 -22.55
N THR A 163 0.10 -11.72 -22.24
CA THR A 163 1.49 -11.82 -22.67
C THR A 163 2.24 -12.69 -21.65
N VAL A 164 2.81 -13.79 -22.11
CA VAL A 164 3.56 -14.76 -21.30
C VAL A 164 5.04 -14.62 -21.63
N THR A 165 5.85 -14.30 -20.63
CA THR A 165 7.29 -14.15 -20.76
C THR A 165 7.99 -15.26 -19.96
N GLN A 166 8.81 -16.08 -20.61
CA GLN A 166 9.59 -17.11 -19.95
C GLN A 166 10.78 -16.49 -19.23
N LEU A 167 11.09 -16.97 -18.03
CA LEU A 167 12.31 -16.62 -17.31
C LEU A 167 13.32 -17.78 -17.32
N GLU A 168 14.60 -17.44 -17.31
CA GLU A 168 15.70 -18.34 -17.00
C GLU A 168 16.65 -17.62 -16.04
N ASN A 169 16.89 -18.19 -14.87
CA ASN A 169 17.68 -17.57 -13.78
C ASN A 169 17.25 -16.13 -13.45
N GLY A 170 15.95 -15.84 -13.53
CA GLY A 170 15.34 -14.54 -13.24
C GLY A 170 15.38 -13.55 -14.40
N GLN A 171 15.83 -13.97 -15.59
CA GLN A 171 15.92 -13.12 -16.77
C GLN A 171 14.93 -13.56 -17.84
N SER A 172 14.28 -12.59 -18.50
CA SER A 172 13.40 -12.86 -19.64
C SER A 172 14.19 -13.53 -20.77
N VAL A 173 13.66 -14.64 -21.30
CA VAL A 173 14.24 -15.36 -22.44
C VAL A 173 13.19 -15.58 -23.54
N GLY A 174 13.63 -15.45 -24.79
CA GLY A 174 12.77 -15.60 -25.97
C GLY A 174 11.79 -14.44 -26.17
N GLU A 175 10.98 -14.57 -27.23
CA GLU A 175 9.90 -13.62 -27.51
C GLU A 175 8.68 -13.92 -26.63
N PRO A 176 8.04 -12.89 -26.05
CA PRO A 176 6.82 -13.09 -25.27
C PRO A 176 5.70 -13.73 -26.11
N ALA A 177 5.09 -14.79 -25.57
CA ALA A 177 3.98 -15.44 -26.23
C ALA A 177 2.66 -14.68 -25.97
N HIS A 178 1.87 -14.47 -27.02
CA HIS A 178 0.53 -13.91 -26.91
C HIS A 178 -0.51 -15.02 -26.77
N LYS A 179 -1.34 -14.97 -25.72
CA LYS A 179 -2.37 -15.96 -25.43
C LYS A 179 -3.72 -15.30 -25.22
N ILE A 180 -4.70 -15.68 -26.01
CA ILE A 180 -6.09 -15.27 -25.80
C ILE A 180 -6.66 -16.10 -24.64
N LEU A 181 -7.32 -15.41 -23.71
CA LEU A 181 -7.97 -15.99 -22.54
C LEU A 181 -9.48 -16.06 -22.71
N ALA A 182 -10.08 -15.01 -23.25
CA ALA A 182 -11.51 -14.94 -23.57
C ALA A 182 -11.77 -13.92 -24.68
N THR A 183 -12.87 -14.11 -25.39
CA THR A 183 -13.32 -13.24 -26.48
C THR A 183 -14.82 -13.02 -26.34
N TRP A 184 -15.29 -11.81 -26.66
CA TRP A 184 -16.70 -11.45 -26.64
C TRP A 184 -17.06 -10.56 -27.82
N GLU A 185 -18.12 -10.92 -28.53
CA GLU A 185 -18.71 -10.09 -29.58
C GLU A 185 -19.68 -9.08 -28.94
N VAL A 186 -19.44 -7.81 -29.20
CA VAL A 186 -20.21 -6.70 -28.61
C VAL A 186 -21.62 -6.66 -29.21
N GLN A 187 -22.63 -6.40 -28.36
CA GLN A 187 -24.05 -6.38 -28.71
C GLN A 187 -24.67 -5.00 -28.56
#